data_AF-A0A094F3J5-F1
#
_entry.id   AF-A0A094F3J5-F1
#
_cell.length_a   1.000
_cell.length_b   1.000
_cell.length_c   1.000
_cell.angle_alpha   90.00
_cell.angle_beta   90.00
_cell.angle_gamma   90.00
#
_symmetry.space_group_name_H-M   'P 1'
#
loop_
_entity.id
_entity.type
_entity.pdbx_description
1 polymer ?
#
loop_
_entity_poly.entity_id
_entity_poly.type
_entity_poly.pdbx_seq_one_letter_code
_entity_poly.pdbx_strand_id
1 'polypeptide(L)'
;MSAPPTEKLSTALYTSNDDLKKTKERLMAAKELGHWKEPNLAAGYQRVLARNDDAPAYKPLSDFIEQNQRPRPVPEQPHQSLHVPFYSIQITKAVEFIYNAIPESQLPYCLPGDIVDGAKTHSDMVYQTEVRDKARLLTKGVMERSFNVACSIINKHLDDATLKNSLQTALKASPQAQMKFFCNLLEDAHFFYLYSESFKCISFEFITHPRPRYDEAEELIRTNLSKIMRIKTGLLLFNWYRFTIQSAPDRASLEKNGAGIGRKRVRANLEASFKWGPLINVPKDITTMPTTVGFLN
;
A
#
# COMPACT_ATOMS: atom_id res chain seq x y z
N MET A 1 -17.33 -26.71 -24.88
CA MET A 1 -17.47 -25.45 -24.14
C MET A 1 -16.24 -24.63 -24.42
N SER A 2 -16.35 -23.62 -25.28
CA SER A 2 -15.25 -22.72 -25.61
C SER A 2 -14.90 -21.89 -24.38
N ALA A 3 -13.64 -21.92 -23.95
CA ALA A 3 -13.17 -21.05 -22.88
C ALA A 3 -13.46 -19.58 -23.24
N PRO A 4 -13.86 -18.72 -22.27
CA PRO A 4 -14.03 -17.31 -22.54
C PRO A 4 -12.68 -16.73 -23.02
N PRO A 5 -12.67 -15.77 -23.96
CA PRO A 5 -11.44 -15.16 -24.43
C PRO A 5 -10.75 -14.54 -23.22
N THR A 6 -9.59 -15.09 -22.86
CA THR A 6 -8.73 -14.48 -21.85
C THR A 6 -8.08 -13.30 -22.54
N GLU A 7 -8.71 -12.12 -22.45
CA GLU A 7 -8.12 -10.86 -22.89
C GLU A 7 -6.75 -10.69 -22.19
N LYS A 8 -5.69 -11.06 -22.91
CA LYS A 8 -4.32 -10.85 -22.47
C LYS A 8 -3.99 -9.39 -22.72
N LEU A 9 -3.96 -8.59 -21.65
CA LEU A 9 -3.42 -7.24 -21.72
C LEU A 9 -1.98 -7.29 -22.22
N SER A 10 -1.66 -6.41 -23.17
CA SER A 10 -0.30 -6.26 -23.67
C SER A 10 0.63 -5.89 -22.51
N THR A 11 1.72 -6.63 -22.38
CA THR A 11 2.78 -6.34 -21.42
C THR A 11 3.79 -5.32 -21.94
N ALA A 12 3.65 -4.88 -23.20
CA ALA A 12 4.54 -3.92 -23.84
C ALA A 12 4.42 -2.52 -23.19
N LEU A 13 5.50 -1.74 -23.31
CA LEU A 13 5.52 -0.32 -22.97
C LEU A 13 5.47 0.49 -24.26
N TYR A 14 4.49 1.37 -24.36
CA TYR A 14 4.29 2.29 -25.47
C TYR A 14 4.99 3.60 -25.13
N THR A 15 6.03 3.93 -25.90
CA THR A 15 7.04 4.94 -25.52
C THR A 15 7.32 5.98 -26.61
N SER A 16 6.64 5.92 -27.75
CA SER A 16 6.79 6.96 -28.78
C SER A 16 6.20 8.29 -28.31
N ASN A 17 6.55 9.40 -28.98
CA ASN A 17 5.97 10.69 -28.66
C ASN A 17 4.45 10.74 -28.86
N ASP A 18 3.96 10.00 -29.86
CA ASP A 18 2.52 9.83 -30.13
C ASP A 18 1.83 9.03 -29.02
N ASP A 19 2.44 7.94 -28.55
CA ASP A 19 1.92 7.14 -27.43
C ASP A 19 1.78 7.97 -26.16
N LEU A 20 2.79 8.79 -25.85
CA LEU A 20 2.78 9.66 -24.67
C LEU A 20 1.77 10.79 -24.82
N LYS A 21 1.58 11.33 -26.03
CA LYS A 21 0.53 12.32 -26.32
C LYS A 21 -0.86 11.73 -26.10
N LYS A 22 -1.14 10.56 -26.66
CA LYS A 22 -2.41 9.82 -26.46
C LYS A 22 -2.64 9.47 -25.00
N THR A 23 -1.58 9.09 -24.28
CA THR A 23 -1.64 8.84 -22.83
C THR A 23 -2.07 10.08 -22.06
N LYS A 24 -1.53 11.26 -22.43
CA LYS A 24 -1.92 12.54 -21.84
C LYS A 24 -3.39 12.89 -22.12
N GLU A 25 -3.82 12.78 -23.37
CA GLU A 25 -5.21 13.03 -23.78
C GLU A 25 -6.18 12.13 -22.99
N ARG A 26 -5.83 10.85 -22.85
CA ARG A 26 -6.61 9.88 -22.06
C ARG A 26 -6.68 10.25 -20.58
N LEU A 27 -5.58 10.71 -19.97
CA LEU A 27 -5.54 11.17 -18.58
C LEU A 27 -6.42 12.40 -18.36
N MET A 28 -6.37 13.37 -19.27
CA MET A 28 -7.16 14.60 -19.20
C MET A 28 -8.65 14.30 -19.32
N ALA A 29 -9.05 13.51 -20.32
CA ALA A 29 -10.45 13.08 -20.46
C ALA A 29 -10.94 12.32 -19.21
N ALA A 30 -10.10 11.46 -18.62
CA ALA A 30 -10.45 10.76 -17.38
C ALA A 30 -10.55 11.70 -16.17
N LYS A 31 -9.78 12.79 -16.14
CA LYS A 31 -9.85 13.82 -15.09
C LYS A 31 -11.17 14.59 -15.20
N GLU A 32 -11.56 14.98 -16.42
CA GLU A 32 -12.83 15.68 -16.70
C GLU A 32 -14.05 14.83 -16.32
N LEU A 33 -13.98 13.52 -16.55
CA LEU A 33 -15.03 12.57 -16.13
C LEU A 33 -14.99 12.23 -14.62
N GLY A 34 -14.04 12.77 -13.86
CA GLY A 34 -13.88 12.51 -12.43
C GLY A 34 -13.48 11.06 -12.10
N HIS A 35 -12.78 10.38 -13.01
CA HIS A 35 -12.28 9.01 -12.78
C HIS A 35 -11.06 8.97 -11.88
N TRP A 36 -10.32 10.08 -11.81
CA TRP A 36 -9.23 10.29 -10.87
C TRP A 36 -9.24 11.74 -10.38
N LYS A 37 -8.55 12.00 -9.27
CA LYS A 37 -8.46 13.32 -8.65
C LYS A 37 -7.03 13.61 -8.18
N GLU A 38 -6.72 14.90 -8.06
CA GLU A 38 -5.46 15.34 -7.49
C GLU A 38 -5.34 14.84 -6.04
N PRO A 39 -4.23 14.21 -5.64
CA PRO A 39 -4.03 13.79 -4.26
C PRO A 39 -3.84 15.01 -3.37
N ASN A 40 -4.54 15.06 -2.23
CA ASN A 40 -4.28 16.07 -1.21
C ASN A 40 -3.10 15.62 -0.34
N LEU A 41 -1.93 16.22 -0.57
CA LEU A 41 -0.67 15.87 0.09
C LEU A 41 -0.34 16.76 1.30
N ALA A 42 -1.18 17.76 1.63
CA ALA A 42 -0.88 18.77 2.65
C ALA A 42 -0.55 18.16 4.02
N ALA A 43 -1.36 17.19 4.47
CA ALA A 43 -1.12 16.48 5.73
C ALA A 43 0.19 15.68 5.71
N GLY A 44 0.57 15.14 4.55
CA GLY A 44 1.85 14.42 4.40
C GLY A 44 3.04 15.36 4.57
N TYR A 45 3.01 16.54 3.94
CA TYR A 45 4.07 17.53 4.06
C TYR A 45 4.26 18.03 5.51
N GLN A 46 3.17 18.18 6.27
CA GLN A 46 3.22 18.58 7.69
C GLN A 46 3.85 17.52 8.60
N ARG A 47 3.97 16.27 8.16
CA ARG A 47 4.49 15.15 8.96
C ARG A 47 5.95 14.81 8.63
N VAL A 48 6.55 15.46 7.63
CA VAL A 48 7.95 15.23 7.27
C VAL A 48 8.85 15.96 8.27
N LEU A 49 9.65 15.19 9.00
CA LEU A 49 10.63 15.72 9.94
C LEU A 49 11.95 16.08 9.26
N ALA A 50 12.56 17.18 9.68
CA ALA A 50 13.88 17.61 9.29
C ALA A 50 14.97 16.80 10.03
N ARG A 51 16.21 16.89 9.55
CA ARG A 51 17.36 16.17 10.15
C ARG A 51 17.66 16.56 11.61
N ASN A 52 17.32 17.79 11.97
CA ASN A 52 17.59 18.35 13.29
C ASN A 52 16.41 18.18 14.26
N ASP A 53 15.27 17.65 13.80
CA ASP A 53 14.15 17.35 14.68
C ASP A 53 14.50 16.15 15.56
N ASP A 54 13.81 16.05 16.70
CA ASP A 54 13.98 14.94 17.61
C ASP A 54 13.48 13.64 16.97
N ALA A 55 14.31 12.59 17.08
CA ALA A 55 13.97 11.29 16.55
C ALA A 55 12.75 10.73 17.30
N PRO A 56 11.70 10.27 16.61
CA PRO A 56 10.52 9.71 17.26
C PRO A 56 10.89 8.52 18.16
N ALA A 57 10.32 8.46 19.35
CA ALA A 57 10.51 7.33 20.25
C ALA A 57 10.06 6.01 19.59
N TYR A 58 10.83 4.95 19.79
CA TYR A 58 10.47 3.61 19.34
C TYR A 58 9.60 2.92 20.38
N LYS A 59 8.46 2.38 19.92
CA LYS A 59 7.63 1.47 20.71
C LYS A 59 7.17 0.32 19.80
N PRO A 60 7.55 -0.94 20.08
CA PRO A 60 7.24 -2.06 19.22
C PRO A 60 5.75 -2.42 19.25
N LEU A 61 5.27 -3.03 18.17
CA LEU A 61 3.90 -3.52 18.07
C LEU A 61 3.64 -4.73 18.99
N SER A 62 4.70 -5.48 19.34
CA SER A 62 4.65 -6.62 20.28
C SER A 62 3.90 -6.28 21.57
N ASP A 63 4.15 -5.11 22.15
CA ASP A 63 3.52 -4.64 23.39
C ASP A 63 1.98 -4.64 23.30
N PHE A 64 1.43 -4.41 22.10
CA PHE A 64 0.00 -4.34 21.86
C PHE A 64 -0.57 -5.67 21.36
N ILE A 65 0.23 -6.47 20.66
CA ILE A 65 -0.10 -7.87 20.33
C ILE A 65 -0.31 -8.65 21.63
N GLU A 66 0.61 -8.55 22.58
CA GLU A 66 0.51 -9.21 23.88
C GLU A 66 -0.77 -8.80 24.62
N GLN A 67 -1.13 -7.52 24.58
CA GLN A 67 -2.38 -7.03 25.18
C GLN A 67 -3.62 -7.58 24.47
N ASN A 68 -3.61 -7.66 23.14
CA ASN A 68 -4.70 -8.25 22.37
C ASN A 68 -4.89 -9.74 22.69
N GLN A 69 -3.79 -10.43 23.00
CA GLN A 69 -3.76 -11.86 23.28
C GLN A 69 -4.05 -12.20 24.75
N ARG A 70 -4.28 -11.22 25.63
CA ARG A 70 -4.69 -11.51 27.00
C ARG A 70 -6.11 -12.08 27.02
N PRO A 71 -6.38 -13.13 27.83
CA PRO A 71 -7.72 -13.65 28.01
C PRO A 71 -8.67 -12.53 28.43
N ARG A 72 -9.79 -12.40 27.71
CA ARG A 72 -10.82 -11.42 28.04
C ARG A 72 -11.80 -12.02 29.05
N PRO A 73 -12.36 -11.22 29.97
CA PRO A 73 -13.46 -11.69 30.82
C PRO A 73 -14.59 -12.22 29.94
N VAL A 74 -15.13 -13.39 30.29
CA VAL A 74 -16.30 -13.94 29.60
C VAL A 74 -17.45 -12.94 29.75
N PRO A 75 -18.08 -12.47 28.67
CA PRO A 75 -19.21 -11.56 28.78
C PRO A 75 -20.32 -12.18 29.62
N GLU A 76 -20.79 -11.46 30.65
CA GLU A 76 -21.87 -11.93 31.53
C GLU A 76 -23.20 -12.12 30.76
N GLN A 77 -23.31 -11.58 29.55
CA GLN A 77 -24.49 -11.69 28.69
C GLN A 77 -24.14 -12.19 27.28
N PRO A 78 -24.76 -13.31 26.82
CA PRO A 78 -24.44 -13.95 25.54
C PRO A 78 -24.89 -13.17 24.28
N HIS A 79 -25.55 -12.02 24.45
CA HIS A 79 -26.06 -11.19 23.35
C HIS A 79 -25.31 -9.85 23.16
N GLN A 80 -24.20 -9.64 23.86
CA GLN A 80 -23.34 -8.49 23.55
C GLN A 80 -22.77 -8.65 22.15
N SER A 81 -22.97 -7.63 21.32
CA SER A 81 -22.49 -7.56 19.94
C SER A 81 -21.01 -8.00 19.85
N LEU A 82 -20.75 -8.97 18.98
CA LEU A 82 -19.41 -9.52 18.69
C LEU A 82 -18.58 -8.50 17.92
N HIS A 83 -18.17 -7.42 18.56
CA HIS A 83 -17.29 -6.41 17.96
C HIS A 83 -15.83 -6.84 18.03
N VAL A 84 -15.12 -6.84 16.90
CA VAL A 84 -13.67 -7.04 16.90
C VAL A 84 -13.01 -6.00 17.82
N PRO A 85 -12.15 -6.42 18.77
CA PRO A 85 -11.50 -5.48 19.68
C PRO A 85 -10.61 -4.48 18.95
N PHE A 86 -10.43 -3.32 19.58
CA PHE A 86 -9.68 -2.21 18.99
C PHE A 86 -8.26 -2.60 18.56
N TYR A 87 -7.53 -3.34 19.40
CA TYR A 87 -6.18 -3.79 19.10
C TYR A 87 -6.11 -4.70 17.88
N SER A 88 -7.05 -5.65 17.73
CA SER A 88 -7.19 -6.45 16.53
C SER A 88 -7.27 -5.60 15.25
N ILE A 89 -8.04 -4.51 15.26
CA ILE A 89 -8.14 -3.60 14.12
C ILE A 89 -6.84 -2.83 13.87
N GLN A 90 -6.15 -2.36 14.91
CA GLN A 90 -4.88 -1.65 14.75
C GLN A 90 -3.77 -2.58 14.25
N ILE A 91 -3.68 -3.80 14.77
CA ILE A 91 -2.71 -4.81 14.31
C ILE A 91 -3.03 -5.21 12.86
N THR A 92 -4.31 -5.35 12.50
CA THR A 92 -4.74 -5.61 11.11
C THR A 92 -4.21 -4.55 10.14
N LYS A 93 -4.28 -3.27 10.50
CA LYS A 93 -3.73 -2.18 9.68
C LYS A 93 -2.21 -2.30 9.50
N ALA A 94 -1.51 -2.75 10.55
CA ALA A 94 -0.06 -2.94 10.51
C ALA A 94 0.33 -4.13 9.62
N VAL A 95 -0.38 -5.26 9.73
CA VAL A 95 -0.21 -6.43 8.87
C VAL A 95 -0.50 -6.07 7.41
N GLU A 96 -1.60 -5.36 7.14
CA GLU A 96 -1.96 -4.96 5.78
C GLU A 96 -0.91 -4.03 5.16
N PHE A 97 -0.28 -3.15 5.94
CA PHE A 97 0.81 -2.31 5.43
C PHE A 97 1.98 -3.13 4.87
N ILE A 98 2.26 -4.32 5.40
CA ILE A 98 3.34 -5.18 4.88
C ILE A 98 2.84 -6.06 3.75
N TYR A 99 1.70 -6.72 3.93
CA TYR A 99 1.26 -7.83 3.09
C TYR A 99 0.15 -7.47 2.08
N ASN A 100 -0.56 -6.35 2.27
CA ASN A 100 -1.73 -5.90 1.48
C ASN A 100 -2.84 -6.97 1.36
N ALA A 101 -2.86 -7.85 2.35
CA ALA A 101 -3.77 -8.94 2.65
C ALA A 101 -3.35 -9.44 4.05
N ILE A 102 -4.10 -10.35 4.65
CA ILE A 102 -3.68 -11.04 5.87
C ILE A 102 -3.31 -12.47 5.48
N PRO A 103 -2.02 -12.82 5.40
CA PRO A 103 -1.61 -14.21 5.28
C PRO A 103 -2.11 -15.01 6.49
N GLU A 104 -2.44 -16.28 6.30
CA GLU A 104 -2.90 -17.16 7.40
C GLU A 104 -1.89 -17.21 8.55
N SER A 105 -0.58 -17.15 8.27
CA SER A 105 0.47 -17.10 9.29
C SER A 105 0.49 -15.81 10.12
N GLN A 106 -0.19 -14.75 9.68
CA GLN A 106 -0.25 -13.47 10.38
C GLN A 106 -1.62 -13.21 11.03
N LEU A 107 -2.62 -14.01 10.68
CA LEU A 107 -3.97 -13.88 11.23
C LEU A 107 -4.00 -14.02 12.77
N PRO A 108 -3.25 -14.95 13.41
CA PRO A 108 -3.27 -15.09 14.88
C PRO A 108 -2.89 -13.82 15.64
N TYR A 109 -2.01 -12.97 15.09
CA TYR A 109 -1.66 -11.69 15.72
C TYR A 109 -2.80 -10.69 15.69
N CYS A 110 -3.68 -10.79 14.68
CA CYS A 110 -4.83 -9.89 14.52
C CYS A 110 -6.04 -10.36 15.32
N LEU A 111 -6.02 -11.57 15.89
CA LEU A 111 -7.13 -12.14 16.65
C LEU A 111 -6.89 -11.97 18.16
N PRO A 112 -7.97 -11.79 18.93
CA PRO A 112 -7.84 -11.72 20.38
C PRO A 112 -7.55 -13.09 20.99
N GLY A 113 -6.95 -13.11 22.18
CA GLY A 113 -6.38 -14.35 22.77
C GLY A 113 -7.37 -15.42 23.20
N ASP A 114 -8.65 -15.06 23.29
CA ASP A 114 -9.77 -15.98 23.57
C ASP A 114 -10.22 -16.77 22.32
N ILE A 115 -9.64 -16.50 21.15
CA ILE A 115 -9.89 -17.25 19.91
C ILE A 115 -8.97 -18.45 19.85
N VAL A 116 -9.57 -19.64 19.87
CA VAL A 116 -8.85 -20.89 19.69
C VAL A 116 -8.70 -21.15 18.19
N ASP A 117 -7.45 -21.25 17.71
CA ASP A 117 -7.19 -21.59 16.32
C ASP A 117 -7.82 -22.94 15.94
N GLY A 118 -8.58 -22.97 14.84
CA GLY A 118 -9.34 -24.14 14.39
C GLY A 118 -10.68 -24.39 15.10
N ALA A 119 -11.01 -23.67 16.18
CA ALA A 119 -12.35 -23.69 16.73
C ALA A 119 -13.31 -22.99 15.77
N LYS A 120 -14.43 -23.65 15.44
CA LYS A 120 -15.48 -23.11 14.57
C LYS A 120 -16.61 -22.52 15.40
N THR A 121 -16.28 -21.80 16.48
CA THR A 121 -17.32 -21.10 17.22
C THR A 121 -17.84 -19.94 16.38
N HIS A 122 -19.10 -19.55 16.60
CA HIS A 122 -19.70 -18.43 15.87
C HIS A 122 -18.88 -17.14 16.04
N SER A 123 -18.33 -16.89 17.24
CA SER A 123 -17.45 -15.76 17.53
C SER A 123 -16.16 -15.78 16.72
N ASP A 124 -15.50 -16.94 16.60
CA ASP A 124 -14.23 -17.06 15.86
C ASP A 124 -14.43 -16.72 14.39
N MET A 125 -15.52 -17.24 13.79
CA MET A 125 -15.85 -16.97 12.40
C MET A 125 -16.15 -15.49 12.16
N VAL A 126 -16.87 -14.83 13.08
CA VAL A 126 -17.19 -13.40 13.00
C VAL A 126 -15.92 -12.56 13.05
N TYR A 127 -15.06 -12.76 14.05
CA TYR A 127 -13.83 -11.95 14.18
C TYR A 127 -12.87 -12.14 13.00
N GLN A 128 -12.68 -13.38 12.56
CA GLN A 128 -11.87 -13.67 11.39
C GLN A 128 -12.42 -13.01 10.12
N THR A 129 -13.74 -12.99 9.96
CA THR A 129 -14.40 -12.35 8.81
C THR A 129 -14.18 -10.84 8.85
N GLU A 130 -14.45 -10.20 9.98
CA GLU A 130 -14.29 -8.75 10.15
C GLU A 130 -12.85 -8.29 9.96
N VAL A 131 -11.87 -9.02 10.51
CA VAL A 131 -10.43 -8.73 10.34
C VAL A 131 -10.03 -8.83 8.86
N ARG A 132 -10.45 -9.88 8.16
CA ARG A 132 -10.18 -10.03 6.72
C ARG A 132 -10.86 -8.95 5.89
N ASP A 133 -12.11 -8.60 6.21
CA ASP A 133 -12.85 -7.54 5.52
C ASP A 133 -12.23 -6.17 5.76
N LYS A 134 -11.74 -5.91 6.98
CA LYS A 134 -10.99 -4.69 7.27
C LYS A 134 -9.73 -4.59 6.41
N ALA A 135 -8.93 -5.65 6.32
CA ALA A 135 -7.76 -5.66 5.43
C ALA A 135 -8.13 -5.44 3.96
N ARG A 136 -9.18 -6.09 3.46
CA ARG A 136 -9.68 -5.88 2.09
C ARG A 136 -10.06 -4.42 1.83
N LEU A 137 -10.71 -3.76 2.79
CA LEU A 137 -11.08 -2.35 2.70
C LEU A 137 -9.85 -1.43 2.70
N LEU A 138 -8.85 -1.73 3.52
CA LEU A 138 -7.57 -0.99 3.54
C LEU A 138 -6.85 -1.09 2.21
N THR A 139 -6.70 -2.31 1.67
CA THR A 139 -6.05 -2.55 0.38
C THR A 139 -6.81 -1.86 -0.77
N LYS A 140 -8.14 -1.88 -0.75
CA LYS A 140 -8.95 -1.11 -1.71
C LYS A 140 -8.66 0.39 -1.61
N GLY A 141 -8.54 0.93 -0.39
CA GLY A 141 -8.17 2.32 -0.16
C GLY A 141 -6.79 2.67 -0.71
N VAL A 142 -5.78 1.82 -0.46
CA VAL A 142 -4.42 1.97 -0.99
C VAL A 142 -4.43 1.93 -2.53
N MET A 143 -5.19 1.02 -3.13
CA MET A 143 -5.34 0.90 -4.58
C MET A 143 -5.91 2.17 -5.20
N GLU A 144 -6.99 2.73 -4.65
CA GLU A 144 -7.59 3.95 -5.19
C GLU A 144 -6.69 5.19 -4.96
N ARG A 145 -6.05 5.31 -3.80
CA ARG A 145 -5.10 6.42 -3.54
C ARG A 145 -3.87 6.33 -4.42
N SER A 146 -3.30 5.14 -4.61
CA SER A 146 -2.14 4.93 -5.49
C SER A 146 -2.48 5.17 -6.96
N PHE A 147 -3.69 4.83 -7.42
CA PHE A 147 -4.14 5.17 -8.78
C PHE A 147 -4.18 6.69 -9.00
N ASN A 148 -4.75 7.43 -8.05
CA ASN A 148 -4.79 8.90 -8.10
C ASN A 148 -3.39 9.52 -8.11
N VAL A 149 -2.49 9.03 -7.25
CA VAL A 149 -1.09 9.48 -7.22
C VAL A 149 -0.36 9.16 -8.53
N ALA A 150 -0.54 7.94 -9.07
CA ALA A 150 0.06 7.57 -10.34
C ALA A 150 -0.45 8.46 -11.48
N CYS A 151 -1.75 8.74 -11.56
CA CYS A 151 -2.30 9.64 -12.58
C CYS A 151 -1.73 11.07 -12.44
N SER A 152 -1.70 11.61 -11.22
CA SER A 152 -1.14 12.94 -10.92
C SER A 152 0.33 13.05 -11.33
N ILE A 153 1.17 12.12 -10.88
CA ILE A 153 2.61 12.11 -11.19
C ILE A 153 2.85 11.97 -12.70
N ILE A 154 2.19 11.01 -13.36
CA ILE A 154 2.36 10.82 -14.81
C ILE A 154 1.86 12.02 -15.58
N ASN A 155 0.72 12.62 -15.19
CA ASN A 155 0.22 13.83 -15.84
C ASN A 155 1.25 14.97 -15.75
N LYS A 156 1.81 15.22 -14.57
CA LYS A 156 2.88 16.21 -14.37
C LYS A 156 4.10 15.94 -15.25
N HIS A 157 4.50 14.68 -15.40
CA HIS A 157 5.61 14.30 -16.28
C HIS A 157 5.30 14.53 -17.75
N LEU A 158 4.04 14.35 -18.17
CA LEU A 158 3.61 14.57 -19.56
C LEU A 158 3.35 16.06 -19.88
N ASP A 159 3.22 16.91 -18.86
CA ASP A 159 3.05 18.36 -18.98
C ASP A 159 4.38 19.09 -19.20
N ASP A 160 5.48 18.59 -18.63
CA ASP A 160 6.81 19.18 -18.74
C ASP A 160 7.69 18.43 -19.75
N ALA A 161 8.34 19.15 -20.67
CA ALA A 161 9.14 18.54 -21.73
C ALA A 161 10.36 17.77 -21.20
N THR A 162 11.01 18.27 -20.16
CA THR A 162 12.18 17.63 -19.53
C THR A 162 11.76 16.36 -18.81
N LEU A 163 10.72 16.44 -17.98
CA LEU A 163 10.18 15.28 -17.26
C LEU A 163 9.62 14.22 -18.22
N LYS A 164 9.00 14.63 -19.33
CA LYS A 164 8.52 13.72 -20.37
C LYS A 164 9.67 12.94 -20.99
N ASN A 165 10.77 13.60 -21.31
CA ASN A 165 11.98 12.95 -21.85
C ASN A 165 12.60 11.99 -20.83
N SER A 166 12.63 12.36 -19.55
CA SER A 166 13.08 11.46 -18.47
C SER A 166 12.19 10.21 -18.34
N LEU A 167 10.86 10.39 -18.35
CA LEU A 167 9.90 9.28 -18.35
C LEU A 167 10.11 8.38 -19.56
N GLN A 168 10.18 8.95 -20.76
CA GLN A 168 10.39 8.19 -22.00
C GLN A 168 11.69 7.37 -21.97
N THR A 169 12.78 7.97 -21.48
CA THR A 169 14.07 7.31 -21.34
C THR A 169 13.99 6.16 -20.34
N ALA A 170 13.37 6.39 -19.19
CA ALA A 170 13.19 5.36 -18.17
C ALA A 170 12.36 4.18 -18.69
N LEU A 171 11.30 4.41 -19.45
CA LEU A 171 10.45 3.35 -20.01
C LEU A 171 11.16 2.48 -21.05
N LYS A 172 12.20 3.00 -21.72
CA LYS A 172 13.03 2.24 -22.67
C LYS A 172 14.20 1.52 -22.00
N ALA A 173 14.44 1.79 -20.72
CA ALA A 173 15.55 1.20 -19.96
C ALA A 173 15.26 -0.25 -19.54
N SER A 174 16.22 -0.90 -18.87
CA SER A 174 16.04 -2.23 -18.30
C SER A 174 14.92 -2.26 -17.25
N PRO A 175 14.29 -3.43 -16.97
CA PRO A 175 13.25 -3.53 -15.95
C PRO A 175 13.68 -3.03 -14.56
N GLN A 176 14.95 -3.22 -14.19
CA GLN A 176 15.51 -2.71 -12.93
C GLN A 176 15.61 -1.19 -12.94
N ALA A 177 16.06 -0.60 -14.05
CA ALA A 177 16.15 0.86 -14.20
C ALA A 177 14.75 1.51 -14.24
N GLN A 178 13.78 0.87 -14.90
CA GLN A 178 12.37 1.27 -14.86
C GLN A 178 11.88 1.31 -13.41
N MET A 179 12.05 0.22 -12.66
CA MET A 179 11.61 0.16 -11.26
C MET A 179 12.27 1.26 -10.41
N LYS A 180 13.58 1.44 -10.56
CA LYS A 180 14.33 2.48 -9.83
C LYS A 180 13.78 3.88 -10.14
N PHE A 181 13.48 4.17 -11.41
CA PHE A 181 12.87 5.44 -11.80
C PHE A 181 11.55 5.68 -11.07
N PHE A 182 10.61 4.72 -11.12
CA PHE A 182 9.31 4.86 -10.46
C PHE A 182 9.39 4.96 -8.94
N CYS A 183 10.34 4.27 -8.30
CA CYS A 183 10.61 4.44 -6.86
C CYS A 183 11.08 5.87 -6.52
N ASN A 184 11.80 6.52 -7.42
CA ASN A 184 12.36 7.87 -7.22
C ASN A 184 11.38 9.00 -7.53
N LEU A 185 10.22 8.71 -8.12
CA LEU A 185 9.16 9.71 -8.34
C LEU A 185 8.40 10.06 -7.05
N LEU A 186 8.62 9.29 -5.99
CA LEU A 186 7.83 9.33 -4.78
C LEU A 186 8.54 10.11 -3.69
N GLU A 187 7.80 11.04 -3.13
CA GLU A 187 8.16 11.81 -1.92
C GLU A 187 7.42 11.26 -0.70
N ASP A 188 7.89 11.62 0.49
CA ASP A 188 7.33 11.13 1.75
C ASP A 188 5.84 11.47 1.93
N ALA A 189 5.40 12.63 1.45
CA ALA A 189 3.99 13.01 1.46
C ALA A 189 3.10 12.06 0.63
N HIS A 190 3.62 11.49 -0.47
CA HIS A 190 2.89 10.49 -1.25
C HIS A 190 2.68 9.20 -0.44
N PHE A 191 3.70 8.75 0.27
CA PHE A 191 3.58 7.57 1.12
C PHE A 191 2.55 7.81 2.22
N PHE A 192 2.61 8.96 2.90
CA PHE A 192 1.65 9.33 3.94
C PHE A 192 0.21 9.30 3.42
N TYR A 193 -0.04 9.91 2.26
CA TYR A 193 -1.36 9.88 1.63
C TYR A 193 -1.81 8.43 1.35
N LEU A 194 -0.96 7.62 0.71
CA LEU A 194 -1.28 6.23 0.32
C LEU A 194 -1.62 5.34 1.51
N TYR A 195 -0.81 5.38 2.57
CA TYR A 195 -0.94 4.50 3.73
C TYR A 195 -1.49 5.22 4.97
N SER A 196 -2.22 6.32 4.78
CA SER A 196 -2.80 7.14 5.85
C SER A 196 -3.54 6.35 6.92
N GLU A 197 -4.30 5.31 6.53
CA GLU A 197 -4.97 4.44 7.50
C GLU A 197 -4.00 3.56 8.30
N SER A 198 -2.92 3.07 7.68
CA SER A 198 -1.87 2.30 8.35
C SER A 198 -1.02 3.19 9.26
N PHE A 199 -0.83 4.47 8.92
CA PHE A 199 -0.08 5.40 9.78
C PHE A 199 -0.86 5.89 11.01
N LYS A 200 -2.12 5.45 11.17
CA LYS A 200 -2.84 5.54 12.44
C LYS A 200 -2.37 4.51 13.47
N CYS A 201 -1.61 3.49 13.06
CA CYS A 201 -1.05 2.48 13.96
C CYS A 201 0.48 2.37 13.83
N ILE A 202 1.05 2.64 12.66
CA ILE A 202 2.50 2.63 12.44
C ILE A 202 3.04 4.06 12.47
N SER A 203 4.17 4.28 13.11
CA SER A 203 4.82 5.59 13.11
C SER A 203 5.42 5.90 11.73
N PHE A 204 4.77 6.81 11.00
CA PHE A 204 5.29 7.33 9.73
C PHE A 204 6.63 8.03 9.94
N GLU A 205 6.68 8.94 10.92
CA GLU A 205 7.87 9.71 11.22
C GLU A 205 9.04 8.82 11.61
N PHE A 206 8.79 7.71 12.32
CA PHE A 206 9.87 6.79 12.65
C PHE A 206 10.55 6.26 11.38
N ILE A 207 9.75 5.88 10.37
CA ILE A 207 10.19 5.27 9.12
C ILE A 207 10.90 6.29 8.22
N THR A 208 10.37 7.51 8.12
CA THR A 208 10.86 8.55 7.19
C THR A 208 11.90 9.47 7.80
N HIS A 209 12.13 9.42 9.11
CA HIS A 209 13.12 10.27 9.76
C HIS A 209 14.48 10.17 9.05
N PRO A 210 15.11 11.30 8.65
CA PRO A 210 16.32 11.29 7.83
C PRO A 210 17.60 10.98 8.62
N ARG A 211 17.58 11.14 9.95
CA ARG A 211 18.72 10.80 10.82
C ARG A 211 18.75 9.29 11.10
N PRO A 212 19.92 8.63 10.98
CA PRO A 212 20.10 7.25 11.43
C PRO A 212 19.83 7.10 12.92
N ARG A 213 19.35 5.92 13.34
CA ARG A 213 19.17 5.58 14.75
C ARG A 213 20.51 5.29 15.41
N TYR A 214 20.58 5.56 16.71
CA TYR A 214 21.74 5.19 17.53
C TYR A 214 21.77 3.69 17.81
N ASP A 215 20.61 3.09 18.04
CA ASP A 215 20.46 1.65 18.16
C ASP A 215 20.44 0.99 16.76
N GLU A 216 21.27 -0.03 16.58
CA GLU A 216 21.43 -0.70 15.29
C GLU A 216 20.18 -1.50 14.89
N ALA A 217 19.46 -2.07 15.85
CA ALA A 217 18.25 -2.84 15.57
C ALA A 217 17.11 -1.90 15.13
N GLU A 218 16.94 -0.75 15.80
CA GLU A 218 16.01 0.30 15.37
C GLU A 218 16.35 0.83 13.97
N GLU A 219 17.63 1.04 13.67
CA GLU A 219 18.07 1.51 12.35
C GLU A 219 17.75 0.48 11.25
N LEU A 220 17.96 -0.80 11.55
CA LEU A 220 17.63 -1.89 10.64
C LEU A 220 16.12 -1.96 10.37
N ILE A 221 15.29 -1.83 11.41
CA ILE A 221 13.82 -1.76 11.30
C ILE A 221 13.42 -0.58 10.43
N ARG A 222 13.91 0.63 10.73
CA ARG A 222 13.63 1.85 9.97
C ARG A 222 13.97 1.68 8.49
N THR A 223 15.17 1.19 8.21
CA THR A 223 15.68 0.98 6.85
C THR A 223 14.86 -0.06 6.09
N ASN A 224 14.49 -1.17 6.72
CA ASN A 224 13.70 -2.22 6.08
C ASN A 224 12.27 -1.75 5.77
N LEU A 225 11.61 -1.05 6.69
CA LEU A 225 10.27 -0.50 6.46
C LEU A 225 10.29 0.57 5.37
N SER A 226 11.30 1.43 5.35
CA SER A 226 11.49 2.43 4.29
C SER A 226 11.68 1.76 2.91
N LYS A 227 12.49 0.69 2.84
CA LYS A 227 12.64 -0.13 1.61
C LYS A 227 11.32 -0.77 1.18
N ILE A 228 10.58 -1.40 2.09
CA ILE A 228 9.27 -2.01 1.80
C ILE A 228 8.33 -0.97 1.22
N MET A 229 8.19 0.17 1.90
CA MET A 229 7.31 1.26 1.48
C MET A 229 7.67 1.82 0.10
N ARG A 230 8.96 2.12 -0.14
CA ARG A 230 9.45 2.68 -1.41
C ARG A 230 9.28 1.71 -2.57
N ILE A 231 9.77 0.48 -2.43
CA ILE A 231 9.72 -0.52 -3.51
C ILE A 231 8.28 -0.91 -3.83
N LYS A 232 7.46 -1.17 -2.81
CA LYS A 232 6.05 -1.54 -3.01
C LYS A 232 5.28 -0.44 -3.75
N THR A 233 5.50 0.81 -3.35
CA THR A 233 4.80 1.95 -3.97
C THR A 233 5.32 2.25 -5.37
N GLY A 234 6.64 2.16 -5.60
CA GLY A 234 7.22 2.28 -6.95
C GLY A 234 6.68 1.21 -7.90
N LEU A 235 6.55 -0.03 -7.42
CA LEU A 235 5.92 -1.13 -8.15
C LEU A 235 4.44 -0.82 -8.48
N LEU A 236 3.69 -0.24 -7.54
CA LEU A 236 2.31 0.19 -7.78
C LEU A 236 2.23 1.24 -8.88
N LEU A 237 3.03 2.30 -8.81
CA LEU A 237 3.05 3.36 -9.84
C LEU A 237 3.42 2.79 -11.20
N PHE A 238 4.44 1.93 -11.28
CA PHE A 238 4.83 1.29 -12.52
C PHE A 238 3.72 0.40 -13.08
N ASN A 239 3.06 -0.40 -12.24
CA ASN A 239 1.96 -1.26 -12.67
C ASN A 239 0.73 -0.45 -13.10
N TRP A 240 0.43 0.65 -12.42
CA TRP A 240 -0.62 1.59 -12.83
C TRP A 240 -0.31 2.19 -14.20
N TYR A 241 0.93 2.66 -14.41
CA TYR A 241 1.39 3.11 -15.72
C TYR A 241 1.18 2.02 -16.78
N ARG A 242 1.78 0.86 -16.54
CA ARG A 242 1.88 -0.23 -17.50
C ARG A 242 0.55 -0.87 -17.87
N PHE A 243 -0.37 -1.05 -16.92
CA PHE A 243 -1.60 -1.82 -17.16
C PHE A 243 -2.84 -0.96 -17.29
N THR A 244 -2.80 0.31 -16.86
CA THR A 244 -4.00 1.13 -16.78
C THR A 244 -3.81 2.47 -17.49
N ILE A 245 -2.77 3.25 -17.16
CA ILE A 245 -2.62 4.65 -17.61
C ILE A 245 -2.13 4.75 -19.04
N GLN A 246 -1.06 4.03 -19.42
CA GLN A 246 -0.49 4.14 -20.77
C GLN A 246 -1.54 3.84 -21.84
N SER A 247 -1.59 4.66 -22.88
CA SER A 247 -2.37 4.38 -24.08
C SER A 247 -1.81 3.13 -24.76
N ALA A 248 -2.71 2.22 -25.14
CA ALA A 248 -2.37 0.99 -25.83
C ALA A 248 -3.54 0.56 -26.73
N PRO A 249 -3.30 -0.22 -27.81
CA PRO A 249 -4.37 -0.65 -28.72
C PRO A 249 -5.50 -1.43 -28.02
N ASP A 250 -5.18 -2.14 -26.94
CA ASP A 250 -6.12 -2.90 -26.11
C ASP A 250 -6.83 -2.04 -25.04
N ARG A 251 -6.64 -0.71 -25.04
CA ARG A 251 -7.08 0.19 -23.95
C ARG A 251 -7.62 1.51 -24.48
N ALA A 252 -8.90 1.50 -24.85
CA ALA A 252 -9.57 2.67 -25.40
C ALA A 252 -9.81 3.79 -24.37
N SER A 253 -10.10 3.48 -23.10
CA SER A 253 -10.42 4.49 -22.08
C SER A 253 -9.91 4.12 -20.69
N LEU A 254 -9.71 5.13 -19.84
CA LEU A 254 -9.38 4.94 -18.42
C LEU A 254 -10.68 4.65 -17.65
N GLU A 255 -10.93 3.38 -17.33
CA GLU A 255 -12.16 2.97 -16.65
C GLU A 255 -12.21 3.44 -15.20
N LYS A 256 -13.41 3.84 -14.75
CA LYS A 256 -13.73 4.07 -13.34
C LYS A 256 -14.04 2.73 -12.66
N ASN A 257 -13.57 2.55 -11.43
CA ASN A 257 -13.85 1.40 -10.54
C ASN A 257 -13.24 0.05 -10.97
N GLY A 258 -13.08 -0.85 -9.98
CA GLY A 258 -12.36 -2.13 -9.98
C GLY A 258 -12.70 -3.21 -11.02
N ALA A 259 -13.45 -2.91 -12.09
CA ALA A 259 -13.91 -3.88 -13.07
C ALA A 259 -12.87 -4.20 -14.16
N GLY A 260 -12.03 -3.22 -14.53
CA GLY A 260 -11.07 -3.35 -15.61
C GLY A 260 -9.97 -4.37 -15.35
N ILE A 261 -9.59 -5.11 -16.40
CA ILE A 261 -8.53 -6.13 -16.35
C ILE A 261 -7.21 -5.52 -15.85
N GLY A 262 -6.93 -4.26 -16.18
CA GLY A 262 -5.75 -3.53 -15.72
C GLY A 262 -5.72 -3.39 -14.21
N ARG A 263 -6.82 -2.91 -13.60
CA ARG A 263 -6.95 -2.77 -12.13
C ARG A 263 -6.81 -4.11 -11.42
N LYS A 264 -7.42 -5.18 -11.96
CA LYS A 264 -7.28 -6.56 -11.43
C LYS A 264 -5.83 -7.03 -11.46
N ARG A 265 -5.11 -6.74 -12.55
CA ARG A 265 -3.67 -7.08 -12.68
C ARG A 265 -2.81 -6.31 -11.68
N VAL A 266 -3.05 -5.00 -11.50
CA VAL A 266 -2.33 -4.21 -10.49
C VAL A 266 -2.56 -4.76 -9.09
N ARG A 267 -3.82 -5.09 -8.75
CA ARG A 267 -4.17 -5.68 -7.45
C ARG A 267 -3.44 -6.99 -7.20
N ALA A 268 -3.50 -7.92 -8.17
CA ALA A 268 -2.82 -9.21 -8.05
C ALA A 268 -1.31 -9.06 -7.86
N ASN A 269 -0.68 -8.10 -8.54
CA ASN A 269 0.75 -7.81 -8.37
C ASN A 269 1.06 -7.23 -6.98
N LEU A 270 0.20 -6.37 -6.44
CA LEU A 270 0.33 -5.81 -5.08
C LEU A 270 0.22 -6.92 -4.02
N GLU A 271 -0.82 -7.74 -4.09
CA GLU A 271 -1.05 -8.84 -3.13
C GLU A 271 0.06 -9.89 -3.19
N ALA A 272 0.73 -10.03 -4.34
CA ALA A 272 1.86 -10.94 -4.49
C ALA A 272 3.20 -10.30 -4.12
N SER A 273 3.32 -8.96 -4.01
CA SER A 273 4.62 -8.26 -3.97
C SER A 273 5.53 -8.66 -2.81
N PHE A 274 4.96 -9.17 -1.71
CA PHE A 274 5.74 -9.63 -0.57
C PHE A 274 6.42 -11.00 -0.79
N LYS A 275 5.98 -11.76 -1.80
CA LYS A 275 6.45 -13.13 -2.13
C LYS A 275 7.49 -13.19 -3.24
N TRP A 276 7.73 -12.09 -3.97
CA TRP A 276 8.64 -12.09 -5.12
C TRP A 276 9.35 -10.74 -5.28
N GLY A 277 10.36 -10.73 -6.17
CA GLY A 277 11.08 -9.52 -6.53
C GLY A 277 11.96 -8.98 -5.38
N PRO A 278 12.26 -7.67 -5.36
CA PRO A 278 13.21 -7.09 -4.41
C PRO A 278 12.79 -7.16 -2.94
N LEU A 279 11.51 -7.44 -2.65
CA LEU A 279 10.99 -7.52 -1.29
C LEU A 279 11.13 -8.89 -0.66
N ILE A 280 11.42 -9.95 -1.43
CA ILE A 280 11.47 -11.32 -0.89
C ILE A 280 12.45 -11.46 0.28
N ASN A 281 13.62 -10.83 0.15
CA ASN A 281 14.71 -10.89 1.13
C ASN A 281 14.64 -9.80 2.20
N VAL A 282 13.66 -8.89 2.15
CA VAL A 282 13.49 -7.90 3.21
C VAL A 282 12.73 -8.56 4.36
N PRO A 283 13.27 -8.57 5.59
CA PRO A 283 12.58 -9.10 6.76
C PRO A 283 11.23 -8.43 6.96
N LYS A 284 10.22 -9.23 7.30
CA LYS A 284 8.83 -8.81 7.52
C LYS A 284 8.39 -9.35 8.86
N ASP A 285 8.79 -8.67 9.91
CA ASP A 285 8.39 -8.99 11.26
C ASP A 285 7.44 -7.89 11.74
N ILE A 286 6.20 -8.29 11.99
CA ILE A 286 5.17 -7.34 12.42
C ILE A 286 5.38 -6.91 13.88
N THR A 287 6.03 -7.74 14.70
CA THR A 287 6.17 -7.51 16.14
C THR A 287 7.11 -6.34 16.44
N THR A 288 8.09 -6.11 15.56
CA THR A 288 9.06 -5.01 15.64
C THR A 288 8.61 -3.73 14.94
N MET A 289 7.38 -3.67 14.44
CA MET A 289 6.90 -2.46 13.77
C MET A 289 6.75 -1.31 14.76
N PRO A 290 7.25 -0.10 14.42
CA PRO A 290 7.17 1.07 15.29
C PRO A 290 5.74 1.56 15.35
N THR A 291 5.16 1.62 16.54
CA THR A 291 3.80 2.12 16.74
C THR A 291 3.77 3.65 16.78
N THR A 292 2.67 4.24 16.29
CA THR A 292 2.46 5.68 16.39
C THR A 292 2.09 6.09 17.82
N VAL A 293 2.42 7.32 18.22
CA VAL A 293 2.10 7.84 19.57
C VAL A 293 0.60 7.78 19.87
N GLY A 294 -0.24 7.96 18.84
CA GLY A 294 -1.70 7.85 18.92
C GLY A 294 -2.27 6.45 18.76
N PHE A 295 -1.50 5.37 18.93
CA PHE A 295 -1.98 4.00 18.69
C PHE A 295 -3.27 3.66 19.47
N LEU A 296 -3.44 4.26 20.65
CA LEU A 296 -4.57 4.06 21.55
C LEU A 296 -5.77 4.99 21.28
N ASN A 297 -5.64 5.95 20.36
CA ASN A 297 -6.62 7.00 20.10
C ASN A 297 -7.39 6.79 18.80
#